data_AF-A0A8H6F5I1-F1
#
_entry.id   AF-A0A8H6F5I1-F1
#
_cell.length_a   1.000
_cell.length_b   1.000
_cell.length_c   1.000
_cell.angle_alpha   90.00
_cell.angle_beta   90.00
_cell.angle_gamma   90.00
#
_symmetry.space_group_name_H-M   'P 1'
#
loop_
_entity.id
_entity.type
_entity.pdbx_description
1 polymer ?
#
loop_
_entity_poly.entity_id
_entity_poly.type
_entity_poly.pdbx_seq_one_letter_code
_entity_poly.pdbx_strand_id
1 'polypeptide(L)'
;MDWVSDDKGQTYNGCHFWSNFEIGSLAFWRSEAYRKYFEHLDKAGGFFYERWGDAPVHSIAAALFLPREKIHFFEDVGYYHVPFTNCPVDKEVRKARNCNCDPNKDFTWRGFLYYQILHFE
;
A
#
# COMPACT_ATOMS: atom_id res chain seq x y z
N MET A 1 -5.42 6.75 10.61
CA MET A 1 -4.77 5.98 11.69
C MET A 1 -5.32 4.55 11.76
N ASP A 2 -6.64 4.37 11.82
CA ASP A 2 -7.31 3.09 12.05
C ASP A 2 -6.90 1.93 11.11
N TRP A 3 -6.34 2.24 9.94
CA TRP A 3 -5.89 1.21 8.99
C TRP A 3 -4.53 0.59 9.35
N VAL A 4 -3.60 1.37 9.93
CA VAL A 4 -2.27 0.87 10.35
C VAL A 4 -2.23 0.43 11.82
N SER A 5 -3.33 0.61 12.57
CA SER A 5 -3.38 0.33 14.00
C SER A 5 -4.80 0.04 14.47
N ASP A 6 -4.98 -1.08 15.17
CA ASP A 6 -6.27 -1.52 15.69
C ASP A 6 -6.57 -0.96 17.10
N ASP A 7 -5.61 -0.26 17.72
CA ASP A 7 -5.64 0.20 19.11
C ASP A 7 -5.36 1.71 19.26
N LYS A 8 -5.72 2.48 18.22
CA LYS A 8 -5.60 3.94 18.15
C LYS A 8 -4.16 4.45 18.20
N GLY A 9 -3.23 3.70 17.62
CA GLY A 9 -1.84 4.08 17.45
C GLY A 9 -0.91 3.63 18.58
N GLN A 10 -1.35 2.73 19.47
CA GLN A 10 -0.46 2.17 20.48
C GLN A 10 0.46 1.09 19.89
N THR A 11 -0.06 0.29 18.96
CA THR A 11 0.70 -0.73 18.22
C THR A 11 0.41 -0.68 16.73
N TYR A 12 1.38 -1.16 15.95
CA TYR A 12 1.26 -1.33 14.50
C TYR A 12 0.68 -2.71 14.19
N ASN A 13 -0.40 -2.76 13.40
CA ASN A 13 -1.08 -4.02 13.06
C ASN A 13 -0.42 -4.81 11.91
N GLY A 14 0.66 -4.28 11.32
CA GLY A 14 1.39 -4.91 10.22
C GLY A 14 0.87 -4.59 8.82
N CYS A 15 -0.27 -3.89 8.69
CA CYS A 15 -0.87 -3.55 7.40
C CYS A 15 -0.01 -2.56 6.61
N HIS A 16 0.29 -2.92 5.36
CA HIS A 16 0.99 -2.04 4.44
C HIS A 16 0.52 -2.28 3.00
N PHE A 17 0.62 -1.24 2.18
CA PHE A 17 0.45 -1.31 0.74
C PHE A 17 1.69 -1.96 0.13
N TRP A 18 1.50 -2.79 -0.89
CA TRP A 18 2.61 -3.51 -1.50
C TRP A 18 3.27 -2.64 -2.59
N SER A 19 4.43 -2.06 -2.27
CA SER A 19 5.11 -1.04 -3.08
C SER A 19 5.69 -1.52 -4.41
N ASN A 20 5.69 -2.83 -4.69
CA ASN A 20 6.02 -3.35 -6.02
C ASN A 20 5.05 -2.87 -7.12
N PHE A 21 3.85 -2.42 -6.74
CA PHE A 21 2.99 -1.62 -7.60
C PHE A 21 2.57 -0.35 -6.87
N GLU A 22 3.01 0.80 -7.37
CA GLU A 22 2.70 2.11 -6.82
C GLU A 22 2.54 3.14 -7.95
N ILE A 23 1.51 3.98 -7.87
CA ILE A 23 1.29 5.11 -8.79
C ILE A 23 1.13 6.39 -7.95
N GLY A 24 2.18 6.81 -7.25
CA GLY A 24 2.13 7.98 -6.38
C GLY A 24 2.60 9.30 -7.03
N SER A 25 2.08 10.42 -6.56
CA SER A 25 2.67 11.74 -6.83
C SER A 25 4.01 11.89 -6.10
N LEU A 26 5.08 12.16 -6.85
CA LEU A 26 6.41 12.44 -6.27
C LEU A 26 6.43 13.68 -5.37
N ALA A 27 5.41 14.55 -5.46
CA ALA A 27 5.29 15.71 -4.58
C ALA A 27 5.14 15.29 -3.11
N PHE A 28 4.45 14.17 -2.85
CA PHE A 28 4.32 13.62 -1.49
C PHE A 28 5.68 13.20 -0.93
N TRP A 29 6.45 12.41 -1.68
CA TRP A 29 7.79 11.96 -1.28
C TRP A 29 8.79 13.11 -1.15
N ARG A 30 8.58 14.22 -1.87
CA ARG A 30 9.40 15.43 -1.78
C ARG A 30 8.93 16.40 -0.69
N SER A 31 7.77 16.14 -0.06
CA SER A 31 7.22 16.99 0.99
C SER A 31 8.13 17.04 2.22
N GLU A 32 8.02 18.12 2.98
CA GLU A 32 8.79 18.28 4.22
C GLU A 32 8.48 17.18 5.24
N ALA A 33 7.21 16.81 5.38
CA ALA A 33 6.76 15.77 6.32
C ALA A 33 7.42 14.42 6.01
N TYR A 34 7.37 13.97 4.75
CA TYR A 34 8.01 12.70 4.37
C TYR A 34 9.53 12.74 4.53
N ARG A 35 10.18 13.84 4.12
CA ARG A 35 11.63 13.97 4.24
C ARG A 35 12.11 13.91 5.69
N LYS A 36 11.42 14.60 6.61
CA LYS A 36 11.73 14.56 8.05
C LYS A 36 11.48 13.17 8.65
N TYR A 37 10.40 12.52 8.25
CA TYR A 37 10.11 11.15 8.66
C TYR A 37 11.20 10.17 8.19
N PHE A 38 11.56 10.22 6.91
CA PHE A 38 12.61 9.37 6.36
C PHE A 38 13.98 9.65 7.02
N GLU A 39 14.34 10.91 7.24
CA GLU A 39 15.57 11.28 7.96
C GLU A 39 15.60 10.73 9.40
N HIS A 40 14.46 10.73 10.08
CA HIS A 40 14.34 10.13 11.42
C HIS A 40 14.60 8.61 11.38
N LEU A 41 14.01 7.90 10.41
CA LEU A 41 14.20 6.46 10.25
C LEU A 41 15.64 6.10 9.85
N ASP A 42 16.24 6.87 8.94
CA ASP A 42 17.62 6.66 8.49
C ASP A 42 18.60 6.80 9.67
N LYS A 43 18.42 7.83 10.50
CA LYS A 43 19.19 8.03 11.74
C LYS A 43 18.96 6.93 12.78
N ALA A 44 17.77 6.34 12.84
CA ALA A 44 17.47 5.22 13.73
C ALA A 44 18.17 3.92 13.30
N GLY A 45 18.54 3.80 12.02
CA GLY A 45 19.36 2.70 11.50
C GLY A 45 18.63 1.37 11.28
N GLY A 46 17.30 1.31 11.46
CA GLY A 46 16.52 0.08 11.31
C GLY A 46 16.52 -0.52 9.89
N PHE A 47 16.92 0.25 8.88
CA PHE A 47 17.18 -0.31 7.54
C PHE A 47 18.34 -1.32 7.53
N PHE A 48 19.33 -1.16 8.41
CA PHE A 48 20.53 -2.00 8.47
C PHE A 48 20.59 -2.89 9.70
N TYR A 49 20.14 -2.38 10.85
CA TYR A 49 20.11 -3.12 12.10
C TYR A 49 18.87 -4.03 12.21
N GLU A 50 17.84 -3.76 11.40
CA GLU A 50 16.68 -4.63 11.22
C GLU A 50 16.49 -4.94 9.72
N ARG A 51 15.23 -4.92 9.25
CA ARG A 51 14.90 -5.15 7.84
C ARG A 51 13.67 -4.33 7.43
N TRP A 52 13.71 -3.03 7.70
CA TRP A 52 12.63 -2.12 7.30
C TRP A 52 12.54 -2.07 5.78
N GLY A 53 11.45 -2.61 5.23
CA GLY A 53 11.14 -2.50 3.82
C GLY A 53 10.55 -1.13 3.48
N ASP A 54 10.69 -0.72 2.23
CA ASP A 54 10.05 0.49 1.71
C ASP A 54 8.52 0.43 1.81
N ALA A 55 7.91 -0.74 1.58
CA ALA A 55 6.47 -0.93 1.64
C ALA A 55 5.82 -0.46 2.97
N PRO A 56 6.23 -0.95 4.17
CA PRO A 56 5.71 -0.43 5.43
C PRO A 56 6.10 1.03 5.69
N VAL A 57 7.30 1.47 5.26
CA VAL A 57 7.75 2.86 5.43
C VAL A 57 6.85 3.83 4.67
N HIS A 58 6.59 3.57 3.39
CA HIS A 58 5.69 4.33 2.53
C HIS A 58 4.27 4.33 3.10
N SER A 59 3.79 3.16 3.52
CA SER A 59 2.41 2.98 4.00
C SER A 59 2.12 3.73 5.28
N ILE A 60 3.03 3.68 6.26
CA ILE A 60 2.91 4.44 7.50
C ILE A 60 2.92 5.94 7.19
N ALA A 61 3.85 6.41 6.37
CA ALA A 61 3.89 7.83 6.01
C ALA A 61 2.59 8.28 5.35
N ALA A 62 2.07 7.52 4.39
CA ALA A 62 0.88 7.89 3.66
C ALA A 62 -0.37 7.85 4.54
N ALA A 63 -0.51 6.84 5.40
CA ALA A 63 -1.62 6.71 6.35
C ALA A 63 -1.64 7.78 7.45
N LEU A 64 -0.49 8.40 7.74
CA LEU A 64 -0.34 9.45 8.75
C LEU A 64 -0.41 10.87 8.17
N PHE A 65 0.18 11.10 7.00
CA PHE A 65 0.42 12.45 6.49
C PHE A 65 -0.53 12.87 5.37
N LEU A 66 -1.32 11.95 4.81
CA LEU A 66 -2.29 12.26 3.76
C LEU A 66 -3.73 12.10 4.25
N PRO A 67 -4.67 12.91 3.73
CA PRO A 67 -6.08 12.64 3.89
C PRO A 67 -6.41 11.27 3.29
N ARG A 68 -7.31 10.51 3.91
CA ARG A 68 -7.69 9.17 3.44
C ARG A 68 -8.19 9.19 2.00
N GLU A 69 -8.90 10.26 1.62
CA GLU A 69 -9.50 10.44 0.30
C GLU A 69 -8.46 10.61 -0.80
N LYS A 70 -7.20 10.90 -0.43
CA LYS A 70 -6.08 10.94 -1.36
C LYS A 70 -5.51 9.55 -1.61
N ILE A 71 -5.80 8.52 -0.78
CA ILE A 71 -5.40 7.13 -1.01
C ILE A 71 -6.42 6.48 -1.94
N HIS A 72 -5.98 6.00 -3.11
CA HIS A 72 -6.84 5.26 -4.03
C HIS A 72 -6.44 3.80 -4.17
N PHE A 73 -7.42 2.89 -4.02
CA PHE A 73 -7.30 1.46 -4.32
C PHE A 73 -7.85 1.18 -5.72
N PHE A 74 -7.00 0.65 -6.62
CA PHE A 74 -7.40 0.31 -7.99
C PHE A 74 -8.00 -1.10 -8.04
N GLU A 75 -9.29 -1.19 -7.74
CA GLU A 75 -10.07 -2.45 -7.80
C GLU A 75 -10.20 -3.03 -9.22
N ASP A 76 -9.86 -2.24 -10.24
CA ASP A 76 -10.12 -2.48 -11.65
C ASP A 76 -8.84 -2.84 -12.45
N VAL A 77 -7.67 -2.87 -11.81
CA VAL A 77 -6.38 -3.21 -12.40
C VAL A 77 -5.97 -4.64 -12.05
N GLY A 78 -5.98 -5.55 -13.03
CA GLY A 78 -5.41 -6.88 -12.86
C GLY A 78 -3.88 -6.84 -12.71
N TYR A 79 -3.35 -7.32 -11.59
CA TYR A 79 -1.91 -7.33 -11.30
C TYR A 79 -1.47 -8.61 -10.60
N TYR A 80 -0.26 -9.07 -10.94
CA TYR A 80 0.37 -10.24 -10.33
C TYR A 80 1.81 -9.93 -9.96
N HIS A 81 2.15 -10.18 -8.71
CA HIS A 81 3.52 -10.27 -8.24
C HIS A 81 3.60 -11.44 -7.28
N VAL A 82 4.52 -12.37 -7.52
CA VAL A 82 4.59 -13.63 -6.78
C VAL A 82 4.56 -13.39 -5.25
N PRO A 83 3.70 -14.09 -4.47
CA PRO A 83 2.70 -15.09 -4.90
C PRO A 83 1.27 -14.54 -5.09
N PHE A 84 1.05 -13.23 -4.96
CA PHE A 84 -0.28 -12.62 -4.84
C PHE A 84 -0.80 -12.04 -6.17
N THR A 85 -2.13 -12.04 -6.28
CA THR A 85 -2.86 -11.53 -7.44
C THR A 85 -3.91 -10.54 -6.96
N ASN A 86 -3.97 -9.35 -7.57
CA ASN A 86 -5.18 -8.52 -7.59
C ASN A 86 -5.90 -8.80 -8.89
N CYS A 87 -7.09 -9.37 -8.81
CA CYS A 87 -7.93 -9.70 -9.96
C CYS A 87 -9.28 -9.00 -9.77
N PRO A 88 -9.69 -8.09 -10.68
CA PRO A 88 -10.94 -7.35 -10.53
C PRO A 88 -12.12 -8.30 -10.27
N VAL A 89 -12.82 -8.12 -9.15
CA VAL A 89 -13.91 -9.04 -8.75
C VAL A 89 -15.11 -8.90 -9.68
N ASP A 90 -15.37 -7.68 -10.13
CA ASP A 90 -16.43 -7.35 -11.07
C ASP A 90 -16.23 -8.07 -12.42
N LYS A 91 -17.26 -8.84 -12.82
CA LYS A 91 -17.25 -9.64 -14.04
C LYS A 91 -17.26 -8.77 -15.31
N GLU A 92 -18.00 -7.67 -15.30
CA GLU A 92 -18.10 -6.76 -16.43
C GLU A 92 -16.78 -5.99 -16.62
N VAL A 93 -16.12 -5.57 -15.53
CA VAL A 93 -14.76 -5.00 -15.61
C VAL A 93 -13.79 -6.00 -16.22
N ARG A 94 -13.77 -7.25 -15.72
CA ARG A 94 -12.89 -8.29 -16.28
C ARG A 94 -13.14 -8.55 -17.76
N LYS A 95 -14.41 -8.63 -18.16
CA LYS A 95 -14.79 -8.85 -19.55
C LYS A 95 -14.41 -7.66 -20.43
N ALA A 96 -14.69 -6.44 -19.99
CA ALA A 96 -14.40 -5.22 -20.74
C ALA A 96 -12.89 -4.98 -20.91
N ARG A 97 -12.07 -5.36 -19.91
CA ARG A 97 -10.61 -5.17 -19.90
C ARG A 97 -9.83 -6.41 -20.34
N ASN A 98 -10.50 -7.47 -20.80
CA ASN A 98 -9.89 -8.74 -21.21
C ASN A 98 -8.94 -9.33 -20.15
N CYS A 99 -9.34 -9.31 -18.87
CA CYS A 99 -8.50 -9.81 -17.78
C CYS A 99 -8.24 -11.32 -17.91
N ASN A 100 -6.97 -11.71 -17.75
CA ASN A 100 -6.53 -13.11 -17.76
C ASN A 100 -6.10 -13.58 -16.36
N CYS A 101 -6.99 -13.43 -15.38
CA CYS A 101 -6.77 -13.83 -13.98
C CYS A 101 -8.00 -14.57 -13.45
N ASP A 102 -7.77 -15.44 -12.45
CA ASP A 102 -8.83 -16.16 -11.75
C ASP A 102 -9.29 -15.33 -10.54
N PRO A 103 -10.53 -14.81 -10.52
CA PRO A 103 -11.03 -13.99 -9.41
C PRO A 103 -11.08 -14.77 -8.09
N ASN A 104 -11.11 -16.11 -8.10
CA ASN A 104 -11.07 -16.91 -6.88
C ASN A 104 -9.67 -16.90 -6.23
N LYS A 105 -8.63 -16.55 -7.01
CA LYS A 105 -7.25 -16.39 -6.55
C LYS A 105 -6.92 -14.96 -6.17
N ASP A 106 -7.87 -14.04 -6.27
CA ASP A 106 -7.72 -12.69 -5.78
C ASP A 106 -7.35 -12.70 -4.29
N PHE A 107 -6.38 -11.87 -3.94
CA PHE A 107 -5.80 -11.81 -2.61
C PHE A 107 -6.31 -10.62 -1.80
N THR A 108 -6.85 -9.60 -2.47
CA THR A 108 -7.31 -8.32 -1.90
C THR A 108 -8.25 -8.52 -0.71
N TRP A 109 -9.18 -9.47 -0.81
CA TRP A 109 -10.21 -9.71 0.22
C TRP A 109 -9.88 -10.85 1.19
N ARG A 110 -8.66 -11.40 1.14
CA ARG A 110 -8.25 -12.45 2.07
C ARG A 110 -7.81 -11.81 3.38
N GLY A 111 -7.99 -12.53 4.50
CA GLY A 111 -7.73 -12.01 5.85
C GLY A 111 -6.28 -11.61 6.16
N PHE A 112 -5.35 -11.84 5.24
CA PHE A 112 -4.01 -11.26 5.28
C PHE A 112 -4.04 -9.95 4.49
N LEU A 113 -3.91 -8.85 5.22
CA LEU A 113 -4.15 -7.48 4.76
C LEU A 113 -3.08 -7.02 3.76
N TYR A 114 -3.42 -6.99 2.48
CA TYR A 114 -2.62 -6.33 1.44
C TYR A 114 -3.58 -5.66 0.46
N TYR A 115 -3.94 -4.41 0.73
CA TYR A 115 -4.60 -3.61 -0.30
C TYR A 115 -3.51 -3.02 -1.16
N GLN A 116 -3.59 -3.33 -2.44
CA GLN A 116 -2.55 -3.06 -3.41
C GLN A 116 -2.79 -1.70 -4.05
N ILE A 117 -1.72 -1.03 -4.43
CA ILE A 117 -1.71 0.20 -5.22
C ILE A 117 -2.09 1.45 -4.42
N LEU A 118 -1.08 2.32 -4.23
CA LEU A 118 -1.26 3.68 -3.77
C LEU A 118 -1.27 4.60 -4.99
N HIS A 119 -2.36 5.35 -5.16
CA HIS A 119 -2.32 6.61 -5.88
C HIS A 119 -2.73 7.75 -4.98
N PHE A 120 -1.99 8.86 -5.10
CA PHE A 120 -2.16 10.12 -4.39
C PHE A 120 -1.93 11.26 -5.37
N GLU A 121 -2.92 12.14 -5.55
CA GLU A 121 -2.76 13.44 -6.22
C GLU A 121 -2.53 14.57 -5.22
#